data_AF-G0N7I1-F1
#
_entry.id   AF-G0N7I1-F1
#
_cell.length_a   1.000
_cell.length_b   1.000
_cell.length_c   1.000
_cell.angle_alpha   90.00
_cell.angle_beta   90.00
_cell.angle_gamma   90.00
#
_symmetry.space_group_name_H-M   'P 1'
#
loop_
_entity.id
_entity.type
_entity.pdbx_description
1 polymer ?
#
loop_
_entity_poly.entity_id
_entity_poly.type
_entity_poly.pdbx_seq_one_letter_code
_entity_poly.pdbx_strand_id
1 'polypeptide(L)'
;MNPFTSTTPCDLIVPSLPHKLSLSTVSFLLTLSTLFPILITFERYFAMKNAEKYEKMRCFLGPILVGVNVTVNFGVCWNVFKDEVFMDGAVSFSVYPADAAQKMFTFFIVIFCINLLVLFFDFLLLRKNVQLKNQLKNSSLTTKYQLEEVYQSTKFSLFLIFIHIFSFGVYVAAVVFFRYFGTLIVEDSRNLFGIRTFSTTILPTFHFIIGIAAILIFNRIKSRKSETTTIQMSSTGNSGANNYDQAIFNIWNSVNTSQNTNVILM
;
A
#
# COMPACT_ATOMS: atom_id res chain seq x y z
N MET A 1 23.47 28.34 -23.73
CA MET A 1 23.72 26.91 -23.43
C MET A 1 22.81 26.08 -24.30
N ASN A 2 23.36 25.26 -25.19
CA ASN A 2 22.59 24.26 -25.92
C ASN A 2 22.37 23.07 -24.98
N PRO A 3 21.12 22.73 -24.61
CA PRO A 3 20.83 21.78 -23.54
C PRO A 3 21.19 20.32 -23.84
N PHE A 4 21.72 20.02 -25.02
CA PHE A 4 22.00 18.66 -25.50
C PHE A 4 23.46 18.43 -25.93
N THR A 5 24.34 19.42 -25.79
CA THR A 5 25.75 19.30 -26.20
C THR A 5 26.67 19.76 -25.07
N SER A 6 27.41 18.82 -24.50
CA SER A 6 28.45 19.08 -23.50
C SER A 6 29.75 19.47 -24.21
N THR A 7 30.29 20.63 -23.89
CA THR A 7 31.56 21.14 -24.45
C THR A 7 32.70 21.02 -23.46
N THR A 8 32.40 21.10 -22.16
CA THR A 8 33.35 20.89 -21.08
C THR A 8 32.87 19.78 -20.14
N PRO A 9 33.76 19.05 -19.44
CA PRO A 9 33.36 18.02 -18.48
C PRO A 9 32.48 18.55 -17.34
N CYS A 10 32.57 19.84 -17.03
CA CYS A 10 31.76 20.50 -16.00
C CYS A 10 30.32 20.79 -16.45
N ASP A 11 30.02 20.73 -17.75
CA ASP A 11 28.67 20.93 -18.28
C ASP A 11 27.70 19.79 -17.88
N LEU A 12 28.23 18.64 -17.41
CA LEU A 12 27.45 17.51 -16.88
C LEU A 12 27.02 17.69 -15.41
N ILE A 13 27.56 18.69 -14.70
CA ILE A 13 27.24 18.90 -13.29
C ILE A 13 25.89 19.59 -13.17
N VAL A 14 24.99 18.95 -12.43
CA VAL A 14 23.64 19.48 -12.19
C VAL A 14 23.75 20.73 -11.29
N PRO A 15 23.09 21.84 -11.65
CA PRO A 15 23.06 23.03 -10.79
C PRO A 15 22.40 22.74 -9.43
N SER A 16 22.88 23.39 -8.38
CA SER A 16 22.50 23.08 -6.99
C SER A 16 21.02 23.29 -6.67
N LEU A 17 20.40 24.37 -7.15
CA LEU A 17 18.99 24.66 -6.90
C LEU A 17 18.03 23.59 -7.48
N PRO A 18 18.08 23.24 -8.78
CA PRO A 18 17.23 22.20 -9.34
C PRO A 18 17.57 20.81 -8.78
N HIS A 19 18.83 20.54 -8.41
CA HIS A 19 19.20 19.31 -7.70
C HIS A 19 18.50 19.21 -6.34
N LYS A 20 18.60 20.26 -5.52
CA LYS A 20 17.95 20.33 -4.20
C LYS A 20 16.45 20.14 -4.28
N LEU A 21 15.78 20.84 -5.21
CA LEU A 21 14.33 20.74 -5.38
C LEU A 21 13.91 19.34 -5.82
N SER A 22 14.58 18.78 -6.83
CA SER A 22 14.26 17.46 -7.37
C SER A 22 14.51 16.36 -6.33
N LEU A 23 15.69 16.35 -5.69
CA LEU A 23 16.05 15.35 -4.71
C LEU A 23 15.11 15.40 -3.49
N SER A 24 14.79 16.60 -3.01
CA SER A 24 13.84 16.77 -1.89
C SER A 24 12.45 16.25 -2.25
N THR A 25 11.99 16.52 -3.48
CA THR A 25 10.69 16.04 -3.97
C THR A 25 10.64 14.52 -4.09
N VAL A 26 11.67 13.91 -4.69
CA VAL A 26 11.78 12.45 -4.81
C VAL A 26 11.85 11.80 -3.43
N SER A 27 12.64 12.37 -2.52
CA SER A 27 12.74 11.92 -1.14
C SER A 27 11.41 11.96 -0.43
N PHE A 28 10.69 13.08 -0.53
CA PHE A 28 9.37 13.25 0.07
C PHE A 28 8.35 12.23 -0.46
N LEU A 29 8.29 12.04 -1.78
CA LEU A 29 7.37 11.06 -2.38
C LEU A 29 7.71 9.63 -1.97
N LEU A 30 9.00 9.30 -1.89
CA LEU A 30 9.46 7.99 -1.45
C LEU A 30 9.09 7.74 0.02
N THR A 31 9.41 8.66 0.93
CA THR A 31 9.11 8.49 2.35
C THR A 31 7.61 8.42 2.58
N LEU A 32 6.84 9.25 1.86
CA LEU A 32 5.37 9.25 1.90
C LEU A 32 4.80 7.88 1.51
N SER A 33 5.31 7.33 0.41
CA SER A 33 4.99 5.97 -0.08
C SER A 33 5.24 4.91 0.98
N THR A 34 6.42 4.94 1.62
CA THR A 34 6.85 3.91 2.60
C THR A 34 6.15 3.96 3.95
N LEU A 35 5.48 5.07 4.28
CA LEU A 35 4.71 5.22 5.52
C LEU A 35 3.24 4.82 5.36
N PHE A 36 2.72 4.72 4.12
CA PHE A 36 1.33 4.30 3.89
C PHE A 36 0.95 2.94 4.47
N PRO A 37 1.79 1.87 4.42
CA PRO A 37 1.45 0.58 5.02
C PRO A 37 0.99 0.69 6.48
N ILE A 38 1.70 1.47 7.31
CA ILE A 38 1.35 1.69 8.72
C ILE A 38 -0.07 2.25 8.86
N LEU A 39 -0.40 3.24 8.04
CA LEU A 39 -1.69 3.93 8.08
C LEU A 39 -2.82 3.02 7.60
N ILE A 40 -2.57 2.23 6.56
CA ILE A 40 -3.52 1.23 6.07
C ILE A 40 -3.81 0.22 7.18
N THR A 41 -2.79 -0.34 7.83
CA THR A 41 -2.96 -1.28 8.95
C THR A 41 -3.75 -0.69 10.10
N PHE A 42 -3.44 0.55 10.50
CA PHE A 42 -4.18 1.27 11.53
C PHE A 42 -5.66 1.45 11.16
N GLU A 43 -5.92 1.89 9.93
CA GLU A 43 -7.25 2.11 9.41
C GLU A 43 -8.06 0.81 9.34
N ARG A 44 -7.44 -0.30 8.90
CA ARG A 44 -8.04 -1.64 8.89
C ARG A 44 -8.34 -2.16 10.30
N TYR A 45 -7.47 -1.88 11.28
CA TYR A 45 -7.71 -2.24 12.68
C TYR A 45 -8.95 -1.54 13.25
N PHE A 46 -9.08 -0.24 13.02
CA PHE A 46 -10.27 0.52 13.43
C PHE A 46 -11.53 0.06 12.70
N ALA A 47 -11.42 -0.27 11.41
CA ALA A 47 -12.53 -0.79 10.61
C ALA A 47 -13.08 -2.11 11.17
N MET A 48 -12.19 -3.04 11.51
CA MET A 48 -12.56 -4.34 12.10
C MET A 48 -13.25 -4.16 13.45
N LYS A 49 -12.70 -3.32 14.33
CA LYS A 49 -13.24 -3.15 15.70
C LYS A 49 -14.62 -2.47 15.72
N ASN A 50 -14.86 -1.55 14.78
CA ASN A 50 -16.07 -0.71 14.75
C ASN A 50 -16.99 -1.06 13.58
N ALA A 51 -17.03 -2.33 13.12
CA ALA A 51 -17.77 -2.75 11.93
C ALA A 51 -19.24 -2.30 11.87
N GLU A 52 -19.91 -2.15 13.02
CA GLU A 52 -21.30 -1.65 13.11
C GLU A 52 -21.45 -0.14 12.86
N LYS A 53 -20.43 0.65 13.17
CA LYS A 53 -20.41 2.13 13.04
C LYS A 53 -19.48 2.62 11.93
N TYR A 54 -18.84 1.71 11.21
CA TYR A 54 -17.73 2.01 10.32
C TYR A 54 -18.15 2.85 9.10
N GLU A 55 -19.41 2.72 8.64
CA GLU A 55 -19.92 3.45 7.47
C GLU A 55 -19.77 4.99 7.62
N LYS A 56 -20.00 5.53 8.82
CA LYS A 56 -19.82 6.96 9.10
C LYS A 56 -18.36 7.34 9.44
N MET A 57 -17.60 6.42 10.01
CA MET A 57 -16.20 6.64 10.43
C MET A 57 -15.22 6.67 9.25
N ARG A 58 -15.51 5.88 8.19
CA ARG A 58 -14.70 5.78 6.98
C ARG A 58 -14.45 7.12 6.27
N CYS A 59 -15.45 8.00 6.26
CA CYS A 59 -15.35 9.30 5.56
C CYS A 59 -14.40 10.29 6.23
N PHE A 60 -14.11 10.14 7.53
CA PHE A 60 -13.31 11.11 8.28
C PHE A 60 -11.90 10.59 8.61
N LEU A 61 -11.76 9.30 8.92
CA LEU A 61 -10.49 8.73 9.36
C LEU A 61 -9.42 8.77 8.24
N GLY A 62 -9.80 8.48 7.00
CA GLY A 62 -8.88 8.46 5.85
C GLY A 62 -8.16 9.80 5.64
N PRO A 63 -8.88 10.93 5.44
CA PRO A 63 -8.27 12.25 5.29
C PRO A 63 -7.36 12.66 6.46
N ILE A 64 -7.73 12.34 7.70
CA ILE A 64 -6.87 12.61 8.87
C ILE A 64 -5.56 11.86 8.77
N LEU A 65 -5.61 10.55 8.50
CA LEU A 65 -4.39 9.73 8.40
C LEU A 65 -3.47 10.24 7.29
N VAL A 66 -4.02 10.67 6.15
CA VAL A 66 -3.24 11.28 5.07
C VAL A 66 -2.59 12.59 5.53
N GLY A 67 -3.35 13.46 6.20
CA GLY A 67 -2.82 14.72 6.75
C GLY A 67 -1.66 14.50 7.72
N VAL A 68 -1.82 13.56 8.66
CA VAL A 68 -0.77 13.17 9.61
C VAL A 68 0.45 12.63 8.86
N ASN A 69 0.26 11.79 7.84
CA ASN A 69 1.37 11.27 7.03
C ASN A 69 2.17 12.40 6.39
N VAL A 70 1.48 13.33 5.73
CA VAL A 70 2.11 14.46 5.04
C VAL A 70 2.92 15.30 6.01
N THR A 71 2.37 15.63 7.18
CA THR A 71 3.08 16.41 8.21
C THR A 71 4.33 15.68 8.73
N VAL A 72 4.23 14.39 9.04
CA VAL A 72 5.38 13.59 9.49
C VAL A 72 6.46 13.54 8.40
N ASN A 73 6.06 13.36 7.14
CA ASN A 73 6.99 13.33 6.00
C ASN A 73 7.74 14.64 5.80
N PHE A 74 7.04 15.79 5.94
CA PHE A 74 7.70 17.09 5.92
C PHE A 74 8.74 17.20 7.03
N GLY A 75 8.42 16.75 8.26
CA GLY A 75 9.37 16.73 9.37
C GLY A 75 10.61 15.87 9.10
N VAL A 76 10.43 14.67 8.54
CA VAL A 76 11.53 13.77 8.16
C VAL A 76 12.42 14.42 7.10
N CYS A 77 11.84 14.89 5.99
CA CYS A 77 12.60 15.50 4.89
C CYS A 77 13.32 16.76 5.35
N TRP A 78 12.66 17.61 6.15
CA TRP A 78 13.28 18.78 6.74
C TRP A 78 14.51 18.40 7.58
N ASN A 79 14.39 17.38 8.44
CA ASN A 79 15.50 16.96 9.29
C ASN A 79 16.68 16.35 8.50
N VAL A 80 16.40 15.72 7.36
CA VAL A 80 17.45 15.19 6.46
C VAL A 80 18.21 16.32 5.77
N PHE A 81 17.50 17.33 5.24
CA PHE A 81 18.09 18.34 4.34
C PHE A 81 18.38 19.71 4.96
N LYS A 82 17.98 19.98 6.21
CA LYS A 82 18.14 21.30 6.86
C LYS A 82 19.60 21.81 6.90
N ASP A 83 20.56 20.90 7.03
CA ASP A 83 21.98 21.22 7.17
C ASP A 83 22.73 21.17 5.82
N GLU A 84 22.04 20.82 4.72
CA GLU A 84 22.65 20.55 3.42
C GLU A 84 22.71 21.79 2.52
N VAL A 85 23.93 22.12 2.10
CA VAL A 85 24.22 23.27 1.24
C VAL A 85 24.25 22.89 -0.25
N PHE A 86 24.26 21.59 -0.60
CA PHE A 86 24.26 21.08 -1.99
C PHE A 86 25.37 21.70 -2.86
N MET A 87 26.57 21.83 -2.29
CA MET A 87 27.74 22.41 -2.97
C MET A 87 28.55 21.37 -3.76
N ASP A 88 28.38 20.08 -3.45
CA ASP A 88 29.04 18.99 -4.16
C ASP A 88 28.44 18.83 -5.56
N GLY A 89 29.31 18.74 -6.58
CA GLY A 89 28.87 18.54 -7.95
C GLY A 89 28.13 17.20 -8.10
N ALA A 90 26.84 17.25 -8.43
CA ALA A 90 26.03 16.07 -8.66
C ALA A 90 25.97 15.72 -10.16
N VAL A 91 26.17 14.45 -10.49
CA VAL A 91 26.02 13.93 -11.87
C VAL A 91 24.57 13.51 -12.19
N SER A 92 23.68 13.53 -11.19
CA SER A 92 22.27 13.13 -11.32
C SER A 92 21.43 13.73 -10.20
N PHE A 93 20.16 14.02 -10.51
CA PHE A 93 19.15 14.50 -9.57
C PHE A 93 18.81 13.51 -8.43
N SER A 94 19.25 12.25 -8.56
CA SER A 94 18.95 11.16 -7.61
C SER A 94 20.09 10.84 -6.64
N VAL A 95 21.23 11.52 -6.78
CA VAL A 95 22.40 11.32 -5.91
C VAL A 95 22.26 12.19 -4.67
N TYR A 96 22.33 11.56 -3.50
CA TYR A 96 22.32 12.24 -2.22
C TYR A 96 23.73 12.74 -1.87
N PRO A 97 23.87 13.96 -1.33
CA PRO A 97 25.09 14.38 -0.64
C PRO A 97 25.47 13.40 0.47
N ALA A 98 26.74 13.30 0.84
CA ALA A 98 27.23 12.24 1.71
C ALA A 98 26.53 12.18 3.09
N ASP A 99 26.31 13.35 3.71
CA ASP A 99 25.70 13.48 5.03
C ASP A 99 24.19 13.19 5.00
N ALA A 100 23.44 13.80 4.07
CA ALA A 100 22.04 13.50 3.83
C ALA A 100 21.80 12.03 3.44
N ALA A 101 22.68 11.43 2.63
CA ALA A 101 22.59 10.03 2.24
C ALA A 101 22.60 9.12 3.47
N GLN A 102 23.48 9.39 4.44
CA GLN A 102 23.56 8.59 5.65
C GLN A 102 22.28 8.69 6.49
N LYS A 103 21.77 9.92 6.69
CA LYS A 103 20.51 10.16 7.42
C LYS A 103 19.34 9.44 6.72
N MET A 104 19.24 9.55 5.40
CA MET A 104 18.15 8.99 4.61
C MET A 104 18.18 7.46 4.56
N PHE A 105 19.35 6.85 4.37
CA PHE A 105 19.45 5.38 4.36
C PHE A 105 19.23 4.77 5.75
N THR A 106 19.64 5.47 6.81
CA THR A 106 19.30 5.06 8.18
C THR A 106 17.78 5.06 8.37
N PHE A 107 17.10 6.10 7.92
CA PHE A 107 15.63 6.16 7.92
C PHE A 107 15.02 5.00 7.12
N PHE A 108 15.53 4.67 5.92
CA PHE A 108 15.02 3.56 5.13
C PHE A 108 15.18 2.19 5.78
N ILE A 109 16.28 1.94 6.48
CA ILE A 109 16.49 0.70 7.22
C ILE A 109 15.48 0.61 8.37
N VAL A 110 15.32 1.70 9.14
CA VAL A 110 14.37 1.75 10.26
C VAL A 110 12.94 1.53 9.77
N ILE A 111 12.51 2.23 8.71
CA ILE A 111 11.14 2.09 8.19
C ILE A 111 10.92 0.72 7.55
N PHE A 112 11.93 0.11 6.93
CA PHE A 112 11.86 -1.27 6.45
C PHE A 112 11.58 -2.25 7.59
N CYS A 113 12.31 -2.14 8.71
CA CYS A 113 12.08 -2.96 9.90
C CYS A 113 10.68 -2.74 10.50
N ILE A 114 10.22 -1.49 10.58
CA ILE A 114 8.85 -1.17 11.03
C ILE A 114 7.82 -1.81 10.10
N ASN A 115 8.00 -1.71 8.78
CA ASN A 115 7.07 -2.29 7.82
C ASN A 115 7.03 -3.83 7.88
N LEU A 116 8.13 -4.50 8.23
CA LEU A 116 8.08 -5.95 8.53
C LEU A 116 7.19 -6.28 9.73
N LEU A 117 7.24 -5.46 10.79
CA LEU A 117 6.32 -5.60 11.94
C LEU A 117 4.87 -5.32 11.54
N VAL A 118 4.64 -4.32 10.68
CA VAL A 118 3.32 -3.99 10.14
C VAL A 118 2.73 -5.16 9.37
N LEU A 119 3.50 -5.81 8.50
CA LEU A 119 3.07 -7.00 7.77
C LEU A 119 2.68 -8.15 8.72
N PHE A 120 3.42 -8.33 9.81
CA PHE A 120 3.07 -9.30 10.85
C PHE A 120 1.74 -8.94 11.52
N PHE A 121 1.54 -7.67 11.88
CA PHE A 121 0.27 -7.21 12.47
C PHE A 121 -0.91 -7.34 11.51
N ASP A 122 -0.74 -7.05 10.22
CA ASP A 122 -1.78 -7.24 9.21
C ASP A 122 -2.20 -8.71 9.08
N PHE A 123 -1.24 -9.63 9.16
CA PHE A 123 -1.53 -11.04 9.16
C PHE A 123 -2.33 -11.48 10.40
N LEU A 124 -1.98 -10.95 11.58
CA LEU A 124 -2.78 -11.16 12.79
C LEU A 124 -4.18 -10.56 12.66
N LEU A 125 -4.29 -9.38 12.06
CA LEU A 125 -5.56 -8.70 11.80
C LEU A 125 -6.46 -9.55 10.90
N LEU A 126 -5.91 -10.13 9.84
CA LEU A 126 -6.65 -11.02 8.95
C LEU A 126 -7.18 -12.25 9.70
N ARG A 127 -6.36 -12.87 10.56
CA ARG A 127 -6.82 -13.99 11.41
C ARG A 127 -7.95 -13.58 12.34
N LYS A 128 -7.85 -12.40 12.96
CA LYS A 128 -8.91 -11.86 13.84
C LYS A 128 -10.20 -11.56 13.07
N ASN A 129 -10.10 -11.03 11.86
CA ASN A 129 -11.26 -10.83 10.97
C ASN A 129 -11.98 -12.16 10.67
N VAL A 130 -11.24 -13.24 10.37
CA VAL A 130 -11.83 -14.57 10.15
C VAL A 130 -12.54 -15.10 11.40
N GLN A 131 -11.92 -14.92 12.58
CA GLN A 131 -12.52 -15.32 13.87
C GLN A 131 -13.82 -14.55 14.13
N LEU A 132 -13.81 -13.23 13.99
CA LEU A 132 -14.99 -12.37 14.18
C LEU A 132 -16.12 -12.73 13.22
N LYS A 133 -15.79 -13.02 11.96
CA LYS A 133 -16.77 -13.44 10.95
C LYS A 133 -17.48 -14.74 11.35
N ASN A 134 -16.77 -15.66 11.99
CA ASN A 134 -17.36 -16.89 12.49
C ASN A 134 -18.20 -16.68 13.76
N GLN A 135 -17.78 -15.77 14.65
CA GLN A 135 -18.51 -15.45 15.90
C GLN A 135 -19.81 -14.68 15.63
N LEU A 136 -19.79 -13.74 14.69
CA LEU A 136 -20.92 -12.85 14.38
C LEU A 136 -21.84 -13.39 13.28
N LYS A 137 -21.87 -14.72 13.09
CA LYS A 137 -22.75 -15.38 12.11
C LYS A 137 -24.25 -15.14 12.35
N ASN A 138 -24.65 -14.80 13.56
CA ASN A 138 -26.05 -14.53 13.92
C ASN A 138 -26.38 -13.02 14.02
N SER A 139 -25.43 -12.14 13.69
CA SER A 139 -25.63 -10.68 13.73
C SER A 139 -26.46 -10.16 12.55
N SER A 140 -26.78 -8.87 12.59
CA SER A 140 -27.54 -8.17 11.54
C SER A 140 -26.91 -8.33 10.15
N LEU A 141 -27.73 -8.26 9.10
CA LEU A 141 -27.28 -8.35 7.71
C LEU A 141 -26.26 -7.25 7.36
N THR A 142 -26.47 -6.04 7.90
CA THR A 142 -25.56 -4.91 7.75
C THR A 142 -24.19 -5.21 8.35
N THR A 143 -24.13 -5.72 9.58
CA THR A 143 -22.86 -6.09 10.24
C THR A 143 -22.11 -7.16 9.45
N LYS A 144 -22.82 -8.15 8.89
CA LYS A 144 -22.22 -9.21 8.05
C LYS A 144 -21.63 -8.66 6.76
N TYR A 145 -22.35 -7.77 6.07
CA TYR A 145 -21.86 -7.13 4.86
C TYR A 145 -20.61 -6.29 5.14
N GLN A 146 -20.64 -5.47 6.19
CA GLN A 146 -19.50 -4.64 6.60
C GLN A 146 -18.27 -5.50 6.94
N LEU A 147 -18.45 -6.60 7.68
CA LEU A 147 -17.35 -7.49 8.06
C LEU A 147 -16.75 -8.24 6.86
N GLU A 148 -17.56 -8.60 5.87
CA GLU A 148 -17.07 -9.17 4.61
C GLU A 148 -16.25 -8.14 3.82
N GLU A 149 -16.71 -6.88 3.75
CA GLU A 149 -15.98 -5.80 3.09
C GLU A 149 -14.64 -5.54 3.79
N VAL A 150 -14.62 -5.49 5.12
CA VAL A 150 -13.39 -5.35 5.91
C VAL A 150 -12.45 -6.54 5.70
N TYR A 151 -12.96 -7.77 5.66
CA TYR A 151 -12.14 -8.95 5.39
C TYR A 151 -11.50 -8.93 4.00
N GLN A 152 -12.28 -8.68 2.94
CA GLN A 152 -11.77 -8.66 1.57
C GLN A 152 -10.79 -7.51 1.35
N SER A 153 -11.09 -6.32 1.87
CA SER A 153 -10.18 -5.18 1.80
C SER A 153 -8.90 -5.39 2.60
N THR A 154 -8.97 -5.99 3.80
CA THR A 154 -7.78 -6.35 4.59
C THR A 154 -6.89 -7.35 3.85
N LYS A 155 -7.50 -8.37 3.23
CA LYS A 155 -6.76 -9.35 2.42
C LYS A 155 -6.06 -8.70 1.22
N PHE A 156 -6.72 -7.75 0.57
CA PHE A 156 -6.13 -6.96 -0.52
C PHE A 156 -4.95 -6.11 -0.03
N SER A 157 -5.15 -5.35 1.04
CA SER A 157 -4.12 -4.52 1.65
C SER A 157 -2.88 -5.32 2.04
N LEU A 158 -3.05 -6.50 2.66
CA LEU A 158 -1.94 -7.37 3.04
C LEU A 158 -1.08 -7.76 1.83
N PHE A 159 -1.71 -8.10 0.71
CA PHE A 159 -0.96 -8.46 -0.51
C PHE A 159 -0.21 -7.27 -1.10
N LEU A 160 -0.83 -6.08 -1.11
CA LEU A 160 -0.15 -4.85 -1.54
C LEU A 160 1.05 -4.51 -0.66
N ILE A 161 0.88 -4.57 0.66
CA ILE A 161 1.93 -4.30 1.63
C ILE A 161 3.07 -5.31 1.49
N PHE A 162 2.75 -6.59 1.27
CA PHE A 162 3.76 -7.61 0.98
C PHE A 162 4.61 -7.27 -0.25
N ILE A 163 3.98 -6.94 -1.39
CA ILE A 163 4.71 -6.56 -2.61
C ILE A 163 5.55 -5.30 -2.39
N HIS A 164 4.98 -4.31 -1.68
CA HIS A 164 5.68 -3.08 -1.36
C HIS A 164 6.95 -3.36 -0.54
N ILE A 165 6.83 -4.13 0.56
CA ILE A 165 7.96 -4.49 1.42
C ILE A 165 8.99 -5.32 0.68
N PHE A 166 8.56 -6.30 -0.12
CA PHE A 166 9.48 -7.11 -0.92
C PHE A 166 10.29 -6.23 -1.87
N SER A 167 9.61 -5.37 -2.63
CA SER A 167 10.27 -4.52 -3.63
C SER A 167 11.15 -3.44 -2.99
N PHE A 168 10.67 -2.81 -1.91
CA PHE A 168 11.45 -1.85 -1.13
C PHE A 168 12.65 -2.51 -0.44
N GLY A 169 12.49 -3.75 0.02
CA GLY A 169 13.56 -4.55 0.62
C GLY A 169 14.69 -4.84 -0.37
N VAL A 170 14.37 -5.20 -1.62
CA VAL A 170 15.36 -5.36 -2.69
C VAL A 170 16.13 -4.05 -2.92
N TYR A 171 15.42 -2.92 -2.97
CA TYR A 171 16.03 -1.59 -3.10
C TYR A 171 16.99 -1.28 -1.94
N VAL A 172 16.53 -1.39 -0.69
CA VAL A 172 17.36 -1.11 0.50
C VAL A 172 18.56 -2.06 0.55
N ALA A 173 18.36 -3.35 0.28
CA ALA A 173 19.43 -4.34 0.27
C ALA A 173 20.51 -4.00 -0.76
N ALA A 174 20.14 -3.67 -2.00
CA ALA A 174 21.10 -3.30 -3.04
C ALA A 174 21.91 -2.06 -2.66
N VAL A 175 21.24 -1.01 -2.19
CA VAL A 175 21.89 0.25 -1.80
C VAL A 175 22.83 0.07 -0.62
N VAL A 176 22.40 -0.64 0.43
CA VAL A 176 23.22 -0.93 1.62
C VAL A 176 24.41 -1.80 1.24
N PHE A 177 24.19 -2.84 0.44
CA PHE A 177 25.24 -3.75 -0.02
C PHE A 177 26.35 -3.01 -0.76
N PHE A 178 26.02 -2.24 -1.81
CA PHE A 178 27.02 -1.50 -2.57
C PHE A 178 27.64 -0.32 -1.82
N ARG A 179 26.96 0.21 -0.79
CA ARG A 179 27.53 1.25 0.07
C ARG A 179 28.62 0.71 1.00
N TYR A 180 28.38 -0.41 1.67
CA TYR A 180 29.33 -0.94 2.67
C TYR A 180 30.28 -2.01 2.15
N PHE A 181 29.81 -2.87 1.24
CA PHE A 181 30.58 -4.02 0.73
C PHE A 181 31.01 -3.85 -0.72
N GLY A 182 30.56 -2.80 -1.41
CA GLY A 182 30.85 -2.61 -2.84
C GLY A 182 32.35 -2.48 -3.16
N THR A 183 33.16 -1.95 -2.24
CA THR A 183 34.62 -1.87 -2.38
C THR A 183 35.32 -3.22 -2.34
N LEU A 184 34.66 -4.28 -1.83
CA LEU A 184 35.20 -5.65 -1.84
C LEU A 184 35.09 -6.31 -3.21
N ILE A 185 34.19 -5.81 -4.08
CA ILE A 185 33.86 -6.42 -5.37
C ILE A 185 34.35 -5.56 -6.53
N VAL A 186 34.36 -4.24 -6.35
CA VAL A 186 34.73 -3.27 -7.38
C VAL A 186 35.83 -2.36 -6.86
N GLU A 187 37.05 -2.59 -7.35
CA GLU A 187 38.23 -1.80 -6.99
C GLU A 187 38.21 -0.39 -7.61
N ASP A 188 37.70 -0.25 -8.83
CA ASP A 188 37.62 1.06 -9.50
C ASP A 188 36.50 1.92 -8.90
N SER A 189 36.91 3.04 -8.28
CA SER A 189 36.04 4.00 -7.62
C SER A 189 34.98 4.60 -8.55
N ARG A 190 35.28 4.75 -9.85
CA ARG A 190 34.32 5.27 -10.83
C ARG A 190 33.22 4.26 -11.14
N ASN A 191 33.58 3.00 -11.32
CA ASN A 191 32.61 1.93 -11.56
C ASN A 191 31.73 1.71 -10.33
N LEU A 192 32.32 1.76 -9.12
CA LEU A 192 31.58 1.65 -7.88
C LEU A 192 30.60 2.83 -7.68
N PHE A 193 31.01 4.05 -8.01
CA PHE A 193 30.14 5.21 -8.00
C PHE A 193 28.97 5.08 -9.00
N GLY A 194 29.26 4.57 -10.20
CA GLY A 194 28.24 4.26 -11.21
C GLY A 194 27.21 3.25 -10.71
N ILE A 195 27.66 2.15 -10.09
CA ILE A 195 26.77 1.10 -9.53
C ILE A 195 25.91 1.64 -8.38
N ARG A 196 26.48 2.47 -7.49
CA ARG A 196 25.73 3.12 -6.41
C ARG A 196 24.65 4.05 -6.96
N THR A 197 25.00 4.85 -7.97
CA THR A 197 24.07 5.76 -8.65
C THR A 197 22.96 4.97 -9.36
N PHE A 198 23.32 3.90 -10.08
CA PHE A 198 22.35 3.01 -10.72
C PHE A 198 21.38 2.39 -9.70
N SER A 199 21.89 1.90 -8.57
CA SER A 199 21.08 1.32 -7.50
C SER A 199 20.05 2.31 -6.94
N THR A 200 20.41 3.60 -6.81
CA THR A 200 19.47 4.64 -6.39
C THR A 200 18.39 4.94 -7.44
N THR A 201 18.67 4.73 -8.73
CA THR A 201 17.71 4.96 -9.84
C THR A 201 16.71 3.82 -10.05
N ILE A 202 16.82 2.69 -9.33
CA ILE A 202 15.85 1.59 -9.39
C ILE A 202 14.49 2.02 -8.78
N LEU A 203 14.44 3.14 -8.06
CA LEU A 203 13.27 3.64 -7.33
C LEU A 203 11.96 3.73 -8.14
N PRO A 204 11.94 4.26 -9.39
CA PRO A 204 10.72 4.31 -10.20
C PRO A 204 10.24 2.92 -10.64
N THR A 205 11.15 1.98 -10.86
CA THR A 205 10.81 0.63 -11.34
C THR A 205 9.98 -0.13 -10.32
N PHE A 206 10.30 -0.02 -9.03
CA PHE A 206 9.53 -0.71 -8.00
C PHE A 206 8.14 -0.09 -7.80
N HIS A 207 8.02 1.24 -7.88
CA HIS A 207 6.70 1.90 -7.78
C HIS A 207 5.80 1.52 -8.95
N PHE A 208 6.37 1.35 -10.15
CA PHE A 208 5.65 0.88 -11.32
C PHE A 208 5.13 -0.56 -11.14
N ILE A 209 5.98 -1.47 -10.62
CA ILE A 209 5.58 -2.86 -10.31
C ILE A 209 4.42 -2.89 -9.30
N ILE A 210 4.51 -2.09 -8.23
CA ILE A 210 3.43 -1.99 -7.23
C ILE A 210 2.13 -1.51 -7.87
N GLY A 211 2.18 -0.50 -8.74
CA GLY A 211 1.00 0.02 -9.45
C GLY A 211 0.32 -1.02 -10.34
N ILE A 212 1.10 -1.75 -11.15
CA ILE A 212 0.58 -2.84 -11.99
C ILE A 212 -0.04 -3.94 -11.11
N ALA A 213 0.68 -4.38 -10.09
CA ALA A 213 0.19 -5.41 -9.18
C ALA A 213 -1.15 -5.00 -8.56
N ALA A 214 -1.26 -3.76 -8.08
CA ALA A 214 -2.49 -3.22 -7.50
C ALA A 214 -3.68 -3.31 -8.45
N ILE A 215 -3.52 -2.90 -9.70
CA ILE A 215 -4.57 -2.97 -10.72
C ILE A 215 -4.98 -4.42 -10.98
N LEU A 216 -4.02 -5.33 -11.15
CA LEU A 216 -4.29 -6.74 -11.43
C LEU A 216 -5.09 -7.41 -10.30
N ILE A 217 -4.68 -7.21 -9.04
CA ILE A 217 -5.37 -7.80 -7.90
C ILE A 217 -6.75 -7.16 -7.72
N PHE A 218 -6.86 -5.83 -7.88
CA PHE A 218 -8.12 -5.12 -7.75
C PHE A 218 -9.15 -5.65 -8.77
N ASN A 219 -8.74 -5.80 -10.02
CA ASN A 219 -9.59 -6.36 -11.08
C ASN A 219 -10.00 -7.80 -10.77
N ARG A 220 -9.10 -8.61 -10.21
CA ARG A 220 -9.40 -10.00 -9.81
C ARG A 220 -10.40 -10.07 -8.64
N ILE A 221 -10.32 -9.15 -7.69
CA ILE A 221 -11.29 -9.07 -6.58
C ILE A 221 -12.65 -8.60 -7.12
N LYS A 222 -12.65 -7.60 -8.01
CA LYS A 222 -13.86 -7.08 -8.65
C LYS A 222 -14.57 -8.15 -9.47
N SER A 223 -13.85 -8.95 -10.26
CA SER A 223 -14.45 -10.03 -11.08
C SER A 223 -15.07 -11.14 -10.22
N ARG A 224 -14.39 -11.53 -9.13
CA ARG A 224 -14.96 -12.48 -8.16
C ARG A 224 -16.19 -11.92 -7.45
N LYS A 225 -16.21 -10.62 -7.17
CA LYS A 225 -17.40 -9.96 -6.62
C LYS A 225 -18.54 -10.02 -7.62
N SER A 226 -18.32 -9.69 -8.91
CA SER A 226 -19.38 -9.77 -9.93
C SER A 226 -19.98 -11.17 -10.08
N GLU A 227 -19.15 -12.21 -10.05
CA GLU A 227 -19.62 -13.61 -10.10
C GLU A 227 -20.43 -14.01 -8.86
N THR A 228 -20.06 -13.49 -7.68
CA THR A 228 -20.78 -13.76 -6.42
C THR A 228 -22.04 -12.88 -6.27
N THR A 229 -22.07 -11.68 -6.87
CA THR A 229 -23.22 -10.75 -6.84
C THR A 229 -24.33 -11.09 -7.83
N THR A 230 -24.16 -12.10 -8.68
CA THR A 230 -25.31 -12.77 -9.32
C THR A 230 -26.26 -13.40 -8.29
N ILE A 231 -25.84 -13.47 -7.01
CA ILE A 231 -26.65 -13.85 -5.83
C ILE A 231 -26.81 -12.65 -4.85
N GLN A 232 -26.54 -11.41 -5.28
CA GLN A 232 -27.01 -10.23 -4.53
C GLN A 232 -28.41 -9.89 -5.02
N MET A 233 -29.38 -10.19 -4.15
CA MET A 233 -30.72 -9.59 -4.22
C MET A 233 -30.53 -8.08 -4.41
N SER A 234 -30.91 -7.58 -5.59
CA SER A 234 -31.25 -6.17 -5.73
C SER A 234 -32.27 -5.87 -4.61
N SER A 235 -32.05 -4.85 -3.78
CA SER A 235 -32.98 -4.50 -2.70
C SER A 235 -33.77 -3.23 -3.00
N THR A 236 -33.57 -2.66 -4.19
CA THR A 236 -34.14 -1.37 -4.59
C THR A 236 -34.56 -1.40 -6.06
N GLY A 237 -35.75 -0.87 -6.34
CA GLY A 237 -36.34 -0.87 -7.69
C GLY A 237 -37.08 -2.16 -8.02
N ASN A 238 -37.55 -2.27 -9.26
CA ASN A 238 -38.39 -3.39 -9.72
C ASN A 238 -37.67 -4.76 -9.62
N SER A 239 -36.35 -4.76 -9.83
CA SER A 239 -35.51 -5.95 -9.66
C SER A 239 -35.39 -6.41 -8.20
N GLY A 240 -35.66 -5.52 -7.24
CA GLY A 240 -35.65 -5.89 -5.82
C GLY A 240 -36.97 -6.46 -5.33
N ALA A 241 -38.10 -5.89 -5.78
CA ALA A 241 -39.41 -6.48 -5.55
C ALA A 241 -39.45 -7.94 -6.03
N ASN A 242 -38.95 -8.20 -7.25
CA ASN A 242 -38.94 -9.54 -7.83
C ASN A 242 -38.04 -10.54 -7.05
N ASN A 243 -36.96 -10.09 -6.42
CA ASN A 243 -36.13 -10.93 -5.55
C ASN A 243 -36.82 -11.26 -4.22
N TYR A 244 -37.55 -10.30 -3.64
CA TYR A 244 -38.38 -10.56 -2.45
C TYR A 244 -39.52 -11.53 -2.77
N ASP A 245 -40.18 -11.37 -3.91
CA ASP A 245 -41.25 -12.28 -4.36
C ASP A 245 -40.73 -13.70 -4.57
N GLN A 246 -39.57 -13.87 -5.20
CA GLN A 246 -38.94 -15.18 -5.35
C GLN A 246 -38.53 -15.80 -4.01
N ALA A 247 -38.03 -15.00 -3.06
CA ALA A 247 -37.68 -15.49 -1.74
C ALA A 247 -38.91 -15.94 -0.94
N ILE A 248 -39.99 -15.15 -0.96
CA ILE A 248 -41.28 -15.49 -0.35
C ILE A 248 -41.84 -16.77 -0.98
N PHE A 249 -41.80 -16.88 -2.31
CA PHE A 249 -42.32 -18.02 -3.06
C PHE A 249 -41.53 -19.31 -2.76
N ASN A 250 -40.21 -19.21 -2.66
CA ASN A 250 -39.35 -20.34 -2.29
C ASN A 250 -39.59 -20.82 -0.85
N ILE A 251 -39.81 -19.89 0.09
CA ILE A 251 -40.20 -20.23 1.46
C ILE A 251 -41.55 -20.95 1.46
N TRP A 252 -42.55 -20.41 0.75
CA TRP A 252 -43.87 -21.02 0.62
C TRP A 252 -43.82 -22.42 0.03
N ASN A 253 -43.04 -22.62 -1.04
CA ASN A 253 -42.86 -23.93 -1.65
C ASN A 253 -42.14 -24.91 -0.70
N SER A 254 -41.15 -24.45 0.08
CA SER A 254 -40.48 -25.31 1.05
C SER A 254 -41.40 -25.77 2.19
N VAL A 255 -42.37 -24.94 2.59
CA VAL A 255 -43.40 -25.27 3.59
C VAL A 255 -44.45 -26.24 3.01
N ASN A 256 -44.91 -26.02 1.78
CA ASN A 256 -45.85 -26.94 1.11
C ASN A 256 -45.22 -28.32 0.84
N THR A 257 -43.93 -28.35 0.50
CA THR A 257 -43.23 -29.62 0.25
C THR A 257 -43.07 -30.41 1.55
N SER A 258 -42.77 -29.74 2.67
CA SER A 258 -42.65 -30.37 3.99
C SER A 258 -43.99 -30.84 4.55
N GLN A 259 -45.09 -30.12 4.30
CA GLN A 259 -46.44 -30.58 4.63
C GLN A 259 -46.88 -31.80 3.79
N ASN A 260 -46.58 -31.83 2.48
CA ASN A 260 -46.92 -32.97 1.64
C ASN A 260 -46.17 -34.27 2.00
N THR A 261 -44.93 -34.19 2.50
CA THR A 261 -44.23 -35.36 3.06
C THR A 261 -44.85 -35.90 4.35
N ASN A 262 -45.48 -35.05 5.15
CA ASN A 262 -46.12 -35.48 6.40
C ASN A 262 -47.52 -36.09 6.20
N VAL A 263 -48.18 -35.81 5.06
CA VAL A 263 -49.51 -36.38 4.74
C VAL A 263 -49.39 -37.76 4.06
N ILE A 264 -48.25 -38.10 3.46
CA ILE A 264 -48.02 -39.42 2.83
C ILE A 264 -47.57 -40.49 3.86
N LEU A 265 -47.24 -40.10 5.09
CA LEU A 265 -46.78 -40.98 6.18
C LEU A 265 -47.82 -41.20 7.30
N MET A 266 -49.11 -40.97 7.04
CA MET A 266 -50.21 -41.35 7.92
C MET A 266 -51.14 -42.37 7.27
#